data_AF-A0A329LR98-F1
#
_entry.id   AF-A0A329LR98-F1
#
_cell.length_a   1.000
_cell.length_b   1.000
_cell.length_c   1.000
_cell.angle_alpha   90.00
_cell.angle_beta   90.00
_cell.angle_gamma   90.00
#
_symmetry.space_group_name_H-M   'P 1'
#
loop_
_entity.id
_entity.type
_entity.pdbx_description
1 polymer ?
#
loop_
_entity_poly.entity_id
_entity_poly.type
_entity_poly.pdbx_seq_one_letter_code
_entity_poly.pdbx_strand_id
1 'polypeptide(L)'
;MAMSAPAPPALTVHHEGSERTFAAGHDVVVGRDLRADMRITHPLISRAHLLLRFDQGKWLAIDNGSLNGTFVNGRRVPVVEIHDGQALNIGNPDGPLLTFDVGRHQGMAGRPPRTESMNIPV
;
A
#
# COMPACT_ATOMS: atom_id res chain seq x y z
N MET A 1 22.38 -10.92 26.46
CA MET A 1 22.55 -10.01 25.32
C MET A 1 21.29 -10.15 24.45
N ALA A 2 20.28 -9.30 24.64
CA ALA A 2 19.10 -9.32 23.77
C ALA A 2 19.49 -8.61 22.47
N MET A 3 19.69 -9.36 21.38
CA MET A 3 19.80 -8.74 20.07
C MET A 3 18.41 -8.19 19.73
N SER A 4 18.26 -6.86 19.70
CA SER A 4 17.06 -6.24 19.16
C SER A 4 16.94 -6.69 17.72
N ALA A 5 15.91 -7.47 17.39
CA ALA A 5 15.60 -7.77 16.01
C ALA A 5 15.42 -6.43 15.25
N PRO A 6 15.94 -6.30 14.02
CA PRO A 6 15.70 -5.10 13.24
C PRO A 6 14.19 -4.92 13.04
N ALA A 7 13.72 -3.68 13.19
CA ALA A 7 12.32 -3.36 12.95
C ALA A 7 11.93 -3.71 11.51
N PRO A 8 10.71 -4.24 11.28
CA PRO A 8 10.22 -4.51 9.94
C PRO A 8 10.32 -3.28 9.03
N PRO A 9 10.65 -3.45 7.74
CA PRO A 9 10.63 -2.34 6.79
C PRO A 9 9.20 -1.83 6.59
N ALA A 10 9.07 -0.52 6.46
CA ALA A 10 7.84 0.10 6.00
C ALA A 10 7.68 -0.10 4.48
N LEU A 11 6.45 -0.10 4.01
CA LEU A 11 6.11 -0.16 2.58
C LEU A 11 5.54 1.18 2.14
N THR A 12 6.20 1.82 1.18
CA THR A 12 5.66 2.98 0.50
C THR A 12 5.02 2.55 -0.81
N VAL A 13 3.80 3.03 -1.07
CA VAL A 13 3.02 2.75 -2.27
C VAL A 13 2.81 4.05 -3.04
N HIS A 14 3.15 4.05 -4.32
CA HIS A 14 2.95 5.20 -5.22
C HIS A 14 1.90 4.91 -6.29
N HIS A 15 1.07 5.90 -6.59
CA HIS A 15 0.08 5.86 -7.66
C HIS A 15 -0.30 7.27 -8.11
N GLU A 16 -0.18 7.59 -9.41
CA GLU A 16 -0.61 8.88 -10.00
C GLU A 16 -0.15 10.12 -9.19
N GLY A 17 1.10 10.11 -8.70
CA GLY A 17 1.66 11.19 -7.89
C GLY A 17 1.23 11.21 -6.42
N SER A 18 0.34 10.31 -5.99
CA SER A 18 0.03 10.06 -4.59
C SER A 18 0.99 9.04 -3.99
N GLU A 19 1.36 9.26 -2.73
CA GLU A 19 2.20 8.37 -1.94
C GLU A 19 1.56 8.10 -0.57
N ARG A 20 1.70 6.86 -0.10
CA ARG A 20 1.29 6.41 1.23
C ARG A 20 2.32 5.42 1.78
N THR A 21 2.70 5.58 3.04
CA THR A 21 3.63 4.67 3.73
C THR A 21 2.90 3.91 4.83
N PHE A 22 3.14 2.60 4.89
CA PHE A 22 2.51 1.68 5.82
C PHE A 22 3.55 0.94 6.65
N ALA A 23 3.35 0.90 7.96
CA ALA A 23 4.13 0.06 8.84
C ALA A 23 3.68 -1.41 8.70
N ALA A 24 4.60 -2.35 8.93
CA ALA A 24 4.22 -3.75 9.09
C ALA A 24 3.31 -3.94 10.32
N GLY A 25 2.42 -4.91 10.26
CA GLY A 25 1.60 -5.36 11.40
C GLY A 25 0.10 -5.44 11.13
N HIS A 26 -0.40 -4.66 10.16
CA HIS A 26 -1.78 -4.75 9.69
C HIS A 26 -1.82 -4.87 8.17
N ASP A 27 -2.83 -5.58 7.67
CA ASP A 27 -3.11 -5.63 6.25
C ASP A 27 -3.54 -4.26 5.74
N VAL A 28 -3.00 -3.87 4.59
CA VAL A 28 -3.35 -2.64 3.89
C VAL A 28 -4.24 -3.00 2.71
N VAL A 29 -5.38 -2.34 2.60
CA VAL A 29 -6.33 -2.55 1.50
C VAL A 29 -6.09 -1.51 0.42
N VAL A 30 -5.76 -1.97 -0.79
CA VAL A 30 -5.83 -1.16 -2.01
C VAL A 30 -7.12 -1.46 -2.74
N GLY A 31 -7.87 -0.44 -3.12
CA GLY A 31 -9.13 -0.64 -3.83
C GLY A 31 -9.89 0.64 -4.14
N ARG A 32 -11.06 0.50 -4.76
CA ARG A 32 -11.87 1.66 -5.17
C ARG A 32 -12.75 2.24 -4.05
N ASP A 33 -12.98 1.45 -3.00
CA ASP A 33 -13.84 1.85 -1.90
C ASP A 33 -13.30 3.09 -1.18
N LEU A 34 -14.21 3.89 -0.62
CA LEU A 34 -13.84 5.05 0.20
C LEU A 34 -13.07 4.66 1.47
N ARG A 35 -13.23 3.42 1.92
CA ARG A 35 -12.60 2.87 3.12
C ARG A 35 -11.27 2.17 2.85
N ALA A 36 -10.82 2.10 1.60
CA ALA A 36 -9.51 1.52 1.28
C ALA A 36 -8.39 2.44 1.79
N ASP A 37 -7.35 1.86 2.37
CA ASP A 37 -6.18 2.60 2.86
C ASP A 37 -5.43 3.32 1.72
N MET A 38 -5.35 2.64 0.57
CA MET A 38 -4.90 3.21 -0.69
C MET A 38 -6.04 3.17 -1.71
N ARG A 39 -6.71 4.30 -1.88
CA ARG A 39 -7.88 4.40 -2.75
C ARG A 39 -7.49 4.69 -4.19
N ILE A 40 -8.01 3.87 -5.12
CA ILE A 40 -7.80 4.01 -6.57
C ILE A 40 -9.16 4.09 -7.26
N THR A 41 -9.52 5.29 -7.74
CA THR A 41 -10.82 5.56 -8.35
C THR A 41 -10.87 5.18 -9.82
N HIS A 42 -10.69 3.90 -10.12
CA HIS A 42 -10.73 3.38 -11.49
C HIS A 42 -11.78 2.26 -11.62
N PRO A 43 -12.67 2.29 -12.63
CA PRO A 43 -13.87 1.42 -12.70
C PRO A 43 -13.56 -0.07 -12.71
N LEU A 44 -12.39 -0.48 -13.23
CA LEU A 44 -11.95 -1.88 -13.23
C LEU A 44 -11.44 -2.37 -11.87
N ILE A 45 -11.35 -1.49 -10.87
CA ILE A 45 -10.81 -1.81 -9.55
C ILE A 45 -11.95 -2.19 -8.62
N SER A 46 -11.83 -3.39 -8.04
CA SER A 46 -12.72 -3.89 -7.00
C SER A 46 -12.67 -3.01 -5.75
N ARG A 47 -13.70 -3.08 -4.90
CA ARG A 47 -13.80 -2.28 -3.68
C ARG A 47 -12.61 -2.50 -2.74
N ALA A 48 -12.25 -3.76 -2.53
CA ALA A 48 -11.01 -4.21 -1.88
C ALA A 48 -10.30 -5.15 -2.85
N HIS A 49 -9.38 -4.61 -3.65
CA HIS A 49 -8.79 -5.30 -4.80
C HIS A 49 -7.55 -6.11 -4.43
N LEU A 50 -6.67 -5.51 -3.64
CA LEU A 50 -5.35 -6.03 -3.32
C LEU A 50 -5.10 -5.85 -1.82
N LEU A 51 -4.55 -6.87 -1.19
CA LEU A 51 -4.06 -6.79 0.19
C LEU A 51 -2.54 -6.70 0.16
N LEU A 52 -1.98 -5.70 0.84
CA LEU A 52 -0.55 -5.63 1.11
C LEU A 52 -0.34 -6.12 2.54
N ARG A 53 0.42 -7.21 2.69
CA ARG A 53 0.65 -7.88 3.97
C ARG A 53 2.14 -8.05 4.20
N PHE A 54 2.60 -7.75 5.40
CA PHE A 54 3.92 -8.17 5.85
C PHE A 54 3.82 -9.55 6.51
N ASP A 55 4.47 -10.55 5.93
CA ASP A 55 4.49 -11.92 6.44
C ASP A 55 5.87 -12.53 6.26
N GLN A 56 6.32 -13.35 7.22
CA GLN A 56 7.61 -14.04 7.19
C GLN A 56 8.83 -13.15 6.80
N GLY A 57 8.82 -11.89 7.22
CA GLY A 57 9.91 -10.95 6.97
C GLY A 57 9.86 -10.23 5.62
N LYS A 58 8.79 -10.38 4.85
CA LYS A 58 8.63 -9.78 3.52
C LYS A 58 7.25 -9.17 3.30
N TRP A 59 7.19 -8.19 2.41
CA TRP A 59 5.92 -7.64 1.94
C TRP A 59 5.37 -8.48 0.79
N LEU A 60 4.06 -8.74 0.81
CA LEU A 60 3.34 -9.47 -0.21
C LEU A 60 2.18 -8.62 -0.72
N ALA A 61 1.99 -8.59 -2.03
CA ALA A 61 0.77 -8.13 -2.69
C ALA A 61 -0.08 -9.35 -3.03
N ILE A 62 -1.30 -9.42 -2.49
CA ILE A 62 -2.21 -10.56 -2.61
C ILE A 62 -3.50 -10.09 -3.28
N ASP A 63 -3.83 -10.65 -4.45
CA ASP A 63 -5.11 -10.38 -5.11
C ASP A 63 -6.26 -10.88 -4.23
N ASN A 64 -7.20 -10.00 -3.89
CA ASN A 64 -8.24 -10.28 -2.90
C ASN A 64 -9.55 -10.75 -3.56
N GLY A 65 -9.44 -11.71 -4.49
CA GLY A 65 -10.58 -12.18 -5.28
C GLY A 65 -11.13 -11.07 -6.19
N SER A 66 -10.24 -10.25 -6.74
CA SER A 66 -10.64 -9.13 -7.57
C SER A 66 -11.26 -9.61 -8.89
N LEU A 67 -12.26 -8.86 -9.39
CA LEU A 67 -12.95 -9.22 -10.64
C LEU A 67 -11.98 -9.29 -11.84
N ASN A 68 -11.06 -8.34 -11.92
CA ASN A 68 -10.22 -8.15 -13.11
C ASN A 68 -8.74 -8.55 -12.90
N GLY A 69 -8.32 -8.84 -11.67
CA GLY A 69 -7.00 -9.37 -11.35
C GLY A 69 -5.89 -8.34 -11.16
N THR A 70 -4.75 -8.86 -10.71
CA THR A 70 -3.49 -8.16 -10.49
C THR A 70 -2.42 -8.70 -11.46
N PHE A 71 -1.54 -7.84 -11.98
CA PHE A 71 -0.62 -8.16 -13.07
C PHE A 71 0.80 -7.68 -12.82
N VAL A 72 1.79 -8.50 -13.14
CA VAL A 72 3.21 -8.14 -13.18
C VAL A 72 3.74 -8.42 -14.57
N ASN A 73 4.35 -7.43 -15.22
CA ASN A 73 4.84 -7.53 -16.61
C ASN A 73 3.79 -8.11 -17.56
N GLY A 74 2.54 -7.63 -17.43
CA GLY A 74 1.39 -8.07 -18.22
C GLY A 74 0.83 -9.45 -17.89
N ARG A 75 1.40 -10.20 -16.94
CA ARG A 75 0.94 -11.54 -16.55
C ARG A 75 0.11 -11.48 -15.27
N ARG A 76 -1.08 -12.09 -15.29
CA ARG A 76 -1.96 -12.17 -14.12
C ARG A 76 -1.34 -13.05 -13.04
N VAL A 77 -1.31 -12.56 -11.82
CA VAL A 77 -0.67 -13.22 -10.67
C VAL A 77 -1.57 -13.11 -9.43
N PRO A 78 -1.74 -14.19 -8.64
CA PRO A 78 -2.55 -14.15 -7.43
C PRO A 78 -1.80 -13.56 -6.22
N VAL A 79 -0.48 -13.71 -6.19
CA VAL A 79 0.39 -13.25 -5.11
C VAL A 79 1.73 -12.83 -5.73
N VAL A 80 2.30 -11.75 -5.21
CA VAL A 80 3.62 -11.22 -5.60
C VAL A 80 4.38 -10.84 -4.34
N GLU A 81 5.64 -11.25 -4.26
CA GLU A 81 6.56 -10.70 -3.27
C GLU A 81 7.00 -9.31 -3.70
N ILE A 82 6.89 -8.35 -2.78
CA ILE A 82 7.26 -6.95 -3.02
C ILE A 82 8.72 -6.76 -2.58
N HIS A 83 9.56 -6.46 -3.55
CA HIS A 83 10.91 -5.94 -3.35
C HIS A 83 10.94 -4.42 -3.61
N ASP A 84 12.04 -3.79 -3.22
CA ASP A 84 12.27 -2.37 -3.52
C ASP A 84 12.21 -2.12 -5.03
N GLY A 85 11.53 -1.05 -5.45
CA GLY A 85 11.25 -0.71 -6.84
C GLY A 85 10.26 -1.63 -7.56
N GLN A 86 9.57 -2.54 -6.85
CA GLN A 86 8.62 -3.44 -7.49
C GLN A 86 7.44 -2.68 -8.10
N ALA A 87 6.92 -3.17 -9.22
CA ALA A 87 5.77 -2.59 -9.91
C ALA A 87 4.72 -3.63 -10.28
N LEU A 88 3.44 -3.26 -10.20
CA LEU A 88 2.33 -4.08 -10.68
C LEU A 88 1.18 -3.20 -11.21
N ASN A 89 0.40 -3.75 -12.13
CA ASN A 89 -0.84 -3.15 -12.60
C ASN A 89 -2.02 -3.89 -11.97
N ILE A 90 -3.10 -3.16 -11.68
CA ILE A 90 -4.35 -3.75 -11.17
C ILE A 90 -5.49 -3.54 -12.16
N GLY A 91 -6.38 -4.53 -12.25
CA GLY A 91 -7.57 -4.54 -13.08
C GLY A 91 -7.36 -4.68 -14.59
N ASN A 92 -6.15 -4.53 -15.12
CA ASN A 92 -5.78 -4.79 -16.51
C ASN A 92 -4.25 -4.89 -16.59
N PRO A 93 -3.66 -5.69 -17.50
CA PRO A 93 -2.24 -5.64 -17.83
C PRO A 93 -1.63 -4.23 -17.97
N ASP A 94 -2.38 -3.29 -18.56
CA ASP A 94 -1.99 -1.89 -18.74
C ASP A 94 -2.83 -0.92 -17.88
N GLY A 95 -3.41 -1.44 -16.79
CA GLY A 95 -4.29 -0.69 -15.88
C GLY A 95 -3.53 0.25 -14.93
N PRO A 96 -4.22 0.79 -13.90
CA PRO A 96 -3.59 1.56 -12.83
C PRO A 96 -2.31 0.91 -12.30
N LEU A 97 -1.20 1.64 -12.37
CA LEU A 97 0.13 1.20 -11.94
C LEU A 97 0.35 1.54 -10.47
N LEU A 98 0.87 0.56 -9.73
CA LEU A 98 1.43 0.71 -8.40
C LEU A 98 2.92 0.47 -8.46
N THR A 99 3.70 1.34 -7.83
CA THR A 99 5.13 1.09 -7.55
C THR A 99 5.37 1.11 -6.05
N PHE A 100 6.38 0.37 -5.62
CA PHE A 100 6.65 0.11 -4.21
C PHE A 100 8.10 0.40 -3.86
N ASP A 101 8.31 1.10 -2.75
CA ASP A 101 9.61 1.24 -2.10
C ASP A 101 9.57 0.54 -0.75
N VAL A 102 10.60 -0.28 -0.47
CA VAL A 102 10.73 -1.04 0.78
C VAL A 102 11.80 -0.39 1.64
N GLY A 103 11.38 0.59 2.42
CA GLY A 103 12.26 1.37 3.28
C GLY A 103 12.41 0.76 4.68
N ARG A 104 13.56 0.98 5.32
CA ARG A 104 13.64 0.81 6.79
C ARG A 104 12.69 1.81 7.43
N HIS A 105 11.89 1.37 8.39
CA HIS A 105 11.03 2.23 9.19
C HIS A 105 11.88 3.33 9.86
N GLN A 106 12.07 4.48 9.21
CA GLN A 106 12.58 5.67 9.88
C GLN A 106 11.43 6.15 10.75
N GLY A 107 11.49 5.85 12.04
CA GLY A 107 10.44 6.21 12.98
C GLY A 107 10.12 7.70 12.90
N MET A 108 8.94 8.02 12.37
CA MET A 108 8.21 9.22 12.78
C MET A 108 7.08 8.75 13.67
N ALA A 109 7.35 8.85 14.99
CA ALA A 109 6.30 9.02 15.96
C ALA A 109 5.35 10.12 15.45
N GLY A 110 4.05 9.83 15.47
CA GLY A 110 3.02 10.76 15.06
C GLY A 110 3.20 12.11 15.75
N ARG A 111 3.41 13.14 14.95
CA ARG A 111 2.98 14.48 15.35
C ARG A 111 1.51 14.54 14.92
N PRO A 112 0.54 14.60 15.84
CA PRO A 112 -0.83 14.86 15.43
C PRO A 112 -0.85 16.19 14.65
N PRO A 113 -1.73 16.35 13.64
CA PRO A 113 -1.88 17.62 12.95
C PRO A 113 -2.07 18.71 13.99
N ARG A 114 -1.30 19.80 13.87
CA ARG A 114 -1.51 20.99 14.70
C ARG A 114 -2.91 21.47 14.35
N THR A 115 -3.87 21.30 15.26
CA THR A 115 -5.16 21.97 15.15
C THR A 115 -4.86 23.45 15.08
N GLU A 116 -4.98 24.05 13.89
CA GLU A 116 -5.14 25.48 13.78
C GLU A 116 -6.46 25.80 14.48
N SER A 117 -6.36 26.44 15.64
CA SER A 117 -7.49 26.98 16.37
C SER A 117 -8.17 27.98 15.44
N MET A 118 -9.35 27.61 14.93
CA MET A 118 -10.20 28.50 14.17
C MET A 118 -10.64 29.64 15.10
N ASN A 119 -10.02 30.81 14.97
CA ASN A 119 -10.47 32.02 15.66
C ASN A 119 -11.83 32.41 15.05
N ILE A 120 -12.90 32.21 15.82
CA ILE A 120 -14.23 32.73 15.52
C ILE A 120 -14.23 34.17 16.04
N PRO A 121 -14.37 35.22 15.20
CA PRO A 121 -14.56 36.57 15.69
C PRO A 121 -15.98 36.71 16.27
N VAL A 122 -16.07 37.31 17.46
CA VAL A 122 -17.32 37.80 18.06
C VAL A 122 -17.74 39.12 17.47
#